data_AF-A0A351J0E1-F1
#
_entry.id   AF-A0A351J0E1-F1
#
_cell.length_a   1.000
_cell.length_b   1.000
_cell.length_c   1.000
_cell.angle_alpha   90.00
_cell.angle_beta   90.00
_cell.angle_gamma   90.00
#
_symmetry.space_group_name_H-M   'P 1'
#
loop_
_entity.id
_entity.type
_entity.pdbx_description
1 polymer ?
#
loop_
_entity_poly.entity_id
_entity_poly.type
_entity_poly.pdbx_seq_one_letter_code
_entity_poly.pdbx_strand_id
1 'polypeptide(L)'
;YHADGLLFSTPTGSTAHNLAAGGAILDAGLQVISFIPICPHTLYRTPPVVFSSSSVLTVSSPSTRSGKLDVVADGRVAYTLQEGDSVIITGSEQKTRLVRVKHQNVHSLLARKLAESYHKSNLYF
;
A
#
# COMPACT_ATOMS: atom_id res chain seq x y z
N TYR A 1 5.93 1.60 15.85
CA TYR A 1 4.48 1.65 15.69
C TYR A 1 3.94 0.28 16.07
N HIS A 2 2.89 0.17 16.88
CA HIS A 2 2.23 -1.11 17.15
C HIS A 2 1.04 -1.25 16.20
N ALA A 3 1.06 -2.27 15.35
CA ALA A 3 0.10 -2.51 14.29
C ALA A 3 0.25 -3.97 13.82
N ASP A 4 -0.77 -4.51 13.15
CA ASP A 4 -0.70 -5.85 12.53
C ASP A 4 0.35 -5.89 11.40
N GLY A 5 0.59 -4.75 10.76
CA GLY A 5 1.59 -4.62 9.73
C GLY A 5 1.75 -3.18 9.24
N LEU A 6 2.71 -2.98 8.34
CA LEU A 6 2.96 -1.71 7.69
C LEU A 6 2.74 -1.89 6.18
N LEU A 7 1.94 -1.01 5.58
CA LEU A 7 1.67 -1.04 4.15
C LEU A 7 2.35 0.14 3.46
N PHE A 8 3.14 -0.17 2.44
CA PHE A 8 3.72 0.81 1.53
C PHE A 8 3.17 0.56 0.12
N SER A 9 2.83 1.63 -0.58
CA SER A 9 2.21 1.54 -1.90
C SER A 9 2.77 2.56 -2.88
N THR A 10 2.93 2.14 -4.14
CA THR A 10 3.07 3.06 -5.28
C THR A 10 1.72 3.74 -5.58
N PRO A 11 1.68 4.77 -6.42
CA PRO A 11 0.42 5.40 -6.80
C PRO A 11 -0.51 4.46 -7.57
N THR A 12 0.03 3.56 -8.40
CA THR A 12 -0.76 2.53 -9.08
C THR A 12 -1.35 1.51 -8.08
N GLY A 13 -0.59 1.13 -7.04
CA GLY A 13 -1.06 0.26 -5.96
C GLY A 13 -2.03 0.92 -4.98
N SER A 14 -2.19 2.25 -5.02
CA SER A 14 -2.99 3.01 -4.04
C SER A 14 -4.47 2.60 -4.00
N THR A 15 -4.96 2.03 -5.11
CA THR A 15 -6.33 1.54 -5.29
C THR A 15 -6.53 0.07 -4.87
N ALA A 16 -5.46 -0.62 -4.46
CA ALA A 16 -5.47 -2.00 -4.00
C ALA A 16 -5.60 -2.07 -2.46
N HIS A 17 -4.78 -2.87 -1.77
CA HIS A 17 -4.83 -3.00 -0.31
C HIS A 17 -4.67 -1.67 0.43
N ASN A 18 -3.94 -0.70 -0.13
CA ASN A 18 -3.83 0.64 0.41
C ASN A 18 -5.21 1.30 0.62
N LEU A 19 -6.11 1.20 -0.37
CA LEU A 19 -7.47 1.73 -0.28
C LEU A 19 -8.27 1.02 0.82
N ALA A 20 -8.17 -0.32 0.89
CA ALA A 20 -8.87 -1.11 1.90
C ALA A 20 -8.40 -0.78 3.33
N ALA A 21 -7.12 -0.44 3.51
CA ALA A 21 -6.55 0.01 4.79
C ALA A 21 -6.95 1.45 5.17
N GLY A 22 -7.69 2.16 4.31
CA GLY A 22 -8.07 3.57 4.52
C GLY A 22 -7.07 4.59 3.99
N GLY A 23 -6.14 4.16 3.13
CA GLY A 23 -5.17 5.01 2.46
C GLY A 23 -5.79 5.86 1.35
N ALA A 24 -5.06 6.88 0.93
CA ALA A 24 -5.51 7.78 -0.13
C ALA A 24 -5.41 7.11 -1.51
N ILE A 25 -6.37 7.40 -2.39
CA ILE A 25 -6.23 7.13 -3.83
C ILE A 25 -5.30 8.18 -4.41
N LEU A 26 -4.26 7.72 -5.09
CA LEU A 26 -3.25 8.57 -5.70
C LEU A 26 -3.34 8.50 -7.23
N ASP A 27 -3.06 9.62 -7.88
CA ASP A 27 -2.93 9.65 -9.34
C ASP A 27 -1.70 8.84 -9.77
N ALA A 28 -1.88 7.97 -10.78
CA ALA A 28 -0.85 7.05 -11.24
C ALA A 28 0.41 7.73 -11.79
N GLY A 29 0.35 9.02 -12.18
CA GLY A 29 1.48 9.79 -12.65
C GLY A 29 2.40 10.33 -11.55
N LEU A 30 1.96 10.32 -10.29
CA LEU A 30 2.75 10.82 -9.17
C LEU A 30 4.03 9.97 -8.94
N GLN A 31 5.06 10.61 -8.38
CA GLN A 31 6.33 9.96 -8.03
C GLN A 31 6.49 9.93 -6.51
N VAL A 32 5.63 9.17 -5.84
CA VAL A 32 5.51 9.13 -4.38
C VAL A 32 5.37 7.70 -3.85
N ILE A 33 5.63 7.53 -2.56
CA ILE A 33 5.35 6.30 -1.79
C ILE A 33 4.29 6.66 -0.76
N SER A 34 3.17 5.93 -0.75
CA SER A 34 2.17 6.04 0.30
C SER A 34 2.47 5.04 1.42
N PHE A 35 2.27 5.46 2.66
CA PHE A 35 2.40 4.65 3.86
C PHE A 35 1.12 4.72 4.68
N ILE A 36 0.66 3.56 5.14
CA ILE A 36 -0.41 3.45 6.14
C ILE A 36 -0.19 2.19 7.00
N PRO A 37 -0.33 2.26 8.34
CA PRO A 37 -0.30 1.06 9.17
C PRO A 37 -1.60 0.25 9.01
N ILE A 38 -1.48 -1.07 9.06
CA ILE A 38 -2.62 -2.00 9.05
C ILE A 38 -3.05 -2.24 10.49
N CYS A 39 -4.32 -1.97 10.82
CA CYS A 39 -4.90 -2.14 12.15
C CYS A 39 -3.99 -1.58 13.26
N PRO A 40 -3.64 -0.28 13.24
CA PRO A 40 -2.76 0.28 14.25
C PRO A 40 -3.41 0.25 15.64
N HIS A 41 -2.65 -0.14 16.66
CA HIS A 41 -3.06 -0.13 18.06
C HIS A 41 -2.93 1.29 18.64
N THR A 42 -3.54 2.27 17.99
CA THR A 42 -3.63 3.66 18.47
C THR A 42 -5.09 4.07 18.64
N LEU A 43 -5.34 4.94 19.63
CA LEU A 43 -6.68 5.48 19.91
C LEU A 43 -7.17 6.44 18.81
N TYR A 44 -6.25 7.03 18.04
CA TYR A 44 -6.58 8.01 17.01
C TYR A 44 -6.43 7.41 15.62
N ARG A 45 -7.21 7.92 14.66
CA ARG A 45 -7.07 7.54 13.25
C ARG A 45 -5.71 8.03 12.74
N THR A 46 -4.85 7.11 12.33
CA THR A 46 -3.60 7.45 11.65
C THR A 46 -3.91 7.84 10.20
N PRO A 47 -3.70 9.10 9.79
CA PRO A 47 -3.85 9.47 8.38
C PRO A 47 -2.75 8.80 7.54
N PRO A 48 -3.01 8.53 6.25
CA PRO A 48 -1.96 8.08 5.34
C PRO A 48 -0.88 9.15 5.22
N VAL A 49 0.38 8.70 5.13
CA VAL A 49 1.53 9.57 4.91
C VAL A 49 2.01 9.35 3.48
N VAL A 50 2.45 10.42 2.82
CA VAL A 50 2.95 10.38 1.45
C VAL A 50 4.38 10.92 1.46
N PHE A 51 5.31 10.12 0.95
CA PHE A 51 6.72 10.45 0.82
C PHE A 51 7.08 10.64 -0.65
N SER A 52 8.14 11.40 -0.94
CA SER A 52 8.74 11.39 -2.27
C SER A 52 9.23 9.99 -2.62
N SER A 53 9.12 9.57 -3.88
CA SER A 53 9.71 8.30 -4.35
C SER A 53 11.23 8.25 -4.21
N SER A 54 11.90 9.40 -4.11
CA SER A 54 13.33 9.50 -3.81
C SER A 54 13.67 9.29 -2.33
N SER A 55 12.66 9.13 -1.46
CA SER A 55 12.90 8.90 -0.03
C SER A 55 13.41 7.49 0.19
N VAL A 56 14.29 7.32 1.17
CA VAL A 56 14.74 6.02 1.65
C VAL A 56 14.10 5.80 3.02
N LEU A 57 13.17 4.86 3.10
CA LEU A 57 12.45 4.51 4.31
C LEU A 57 13.02 3.20 4.84
N THR A 58 13.32 3.15 6.14
CA THR A 58 13.81 1.93 6.79
C THR A 58 12.82 1.46 7.83
N VAL A 59 12.44 0.20 7.75
CA VAL A 59 11.61 -0.49 8.73
C VAL A 59 12.45 -1.59 9.36
N SER A 60 12.75 -1.47 10.63
CA SER A 60 13.48 -2.50 11.37
C SER A 60 12.50 -3.46 12.05
N SER A 61 12.80 -4.76 11.98
CA SER A 61 12.02 -5.75 12.71
C SER A 61 12.16 -5.50 14.22
N PRO A 62 11.05 -5.47 14.99
CA PRO A 62 11.15 -5.58 16.44
C PRO A 62 11.75 -6.95 16.82
N SER A 63 12.33 -7.06 18.02
CA SER A 63 12.96 -8.29 18.52
C SER A 63 11.99 -9.48 18.55
N THR A 64 12.56 -10.70 18.52
CA THR A 64 11.95 -12.01 18.19
C THR A 64 10.75 -12.49 19.00
N ARG A 65 10.25 -11.72 19.95
CA ARG A 65 9.05 -12.08 20.71
C ARG A 65 7.74 -12.03 19.90
N SER A 66 7.78 -11.52 18.66
CA SER A 66 6.61 -11.03 17.92
C SER A 66 6.07 -11.96 16.82
N GLY A 67 6.51 -13.21 16.74
CA GLY A 67 6.05 -14.15 15.71
C GLY A 67 6.66 -13.91 14.32
N LYS A 68 6.12 -14.61 13.30
CA LYS A 68 6.61 -14.55 11.92
C LYS A 68 6.21 -13.24 11.24
N LEU A 69 7.18 -12.54 10.64
CA LEU A 69 6.93 -11.32 9.87
C LEU A 69 7.33 -11.53 8.40
N ASP A 70 6.35 -11.46 7.51
CA ASP A 70 6.55 -11.64 6.07
C ASP A 70 6.55 -10.28 5.35
N VAL A 71 7.50 -10.08 4.45
CA VAL A 71 7.47 -9.04 3.43
C VAL A 71 6.70 -9.58 2.24
N VAL A 72 5.56 -8.95 1.95
CA VAL A 72 4.69 -9.30 0.82
C VAL A 72 4.78 -8.20 -0.23
N ALA A 73 5.18 -8.54 -1.44
CA ALA A 73 5.22 -7.64 -2.59
C ALA A 73 4.19 -8.09 -3.63
N ASP A 74 3.29 -7.18 -4.03
CA ASP A 74 2.22 -7.44 -5.01
C ASP A 74 1.41 -8.72 -4.74
N GLY A 75 1.15 -9.00 -3.46
CA GLY A 75 0.36 -10.15 -3.01
C GLY A 75 1.13 -11.48 -2.93
N ARG A 76 2.45 -11.48 -3.10
CA ARG A 76 3.31 -12.66 -2.97
C ARG A 76 4.33 -12.47 -1.86
N VAL A 77 4.55 -13.51 -1.06
CA VAL A 77 5.61 -13.50 -0.05
C VAL A 77 6.95 -13.40 -0.76
N ALA A 78 7.64 -12.28 -0.56
CA ALA A 78 8.95 -12.01 -1.14
C ALA A 78 10.07 -12.45 -0.21
N TYR A 79 9.88 -12.28 1.10
CA TYR A 79 10.88 -12.60 2.11
C TYR A 79 10.23 -12.78 3.49
N THR A 80 10.78 -13.65 4.35
CA THR A 80 10.39 -13.78 5.75
C THR A 80 11.51 -13.19 6.61
N LEU A 81 11.21 -12.12 7.36
CA LEU A 81 12.19 -11.39 8.15
C LEU A 81 12.69 -12.23 9.32
N GLN A 82 14.00 -12.12 9.57
CA GLN A 82 14.67 -12.66 10.74
C GLN A 82 14.94 -11.56 11.78
N GLU A 83 15.39 -11.97 12.96
CA GLU A 83 15.79 -11.00 13.98
C GLU A 83 16.92 -10.11 13.50
N GLY A 84 16.79 -8.80 13.76
CA GLY A 84 17.79 -7.80 13.35
C GLY A 84 17.70 -7.39 11.89
N ASP A 85 16.87 -8.06 11.07
CA ASP A 85 16.66 -7.63 9.69
C ASP A 85 15.98 -6.25 9.65
N SER A 86 16.29 -5.51 8.59
CA SER A 86 15.63 -4.27 8.26
C SER A 86 15.24 -4.26 6.79
N VAL A 87 14.07 -3.73 6.50
CA VAL A 87 13.55 -3.54 5.15
C VAL A 87 13.79 -2.11 4.74
N ILE A 88 14.42 -1.93 3.58
CA ILE A 88 14.60 -0.62 2.96
C ILE A 88 13.57 -0.49 1.83
N ILE A 89 12.79 0.59 1.87
CA ILE A 89 11.78 0.92 0.86
C ILE A 89 12.19 2.23 0.19
N THR A 90 12.32 2.21 -1.13
CA THR A 90 12.58 3.38 -1.96
C THR A 90 12.03 3.18 -3.38
N GLY A 91 11.87 4.25 -4.14
CA GLY A 91 11.46 4.18 -5.54
C GLY A 91 12.51 3.46 -6.38
N SER A 92 12.06 2.51 -7.22
CA SER A 92 12.96 1.82 -8.15
C SER A 92 13.38 2.74 -9.30
N GLU A 93 14.63 2.62 -9.73
CA GLU A 93 15.12 3.23 -10.98
C GLU A 93 14.45 2.61 -12.22
N GLN A 94 13.97 1.37 -12.10
CA GLN A 94 13.30 0.66 -13.18
C GLN A 94 11.79 0.84 -13.09
N LYS A 95 11.19 1.36 -14.17
CA LYS A 95 9.75 1.58 -14.26
C LYS A 95 9.08 0.51 -15.12
N THR A 96 8.03 -0.10 -14.60
CA THR A 96 7.20 -1.06 -15.35
C THR A 96 6.46 -0.35 -16.47
N ARG A 97 6.66 -0.81 -17.71
CA ARG A 97 5.93 -0.30 -18.89
C ARG A 97 4.62 -1.05 -19.05
N LEU A 98 3.50 -0.35 -18.85
CA LEU A 98 2.16 -0.90 -19.02
C LEU A 98 1.60 -0.49 -20.38
N VAL A 99 1.05 -1.45 -21.13
CA VAL A 99 0.36 -1.19 -22.40
C VAL A 99 -1.12 -0.95 -22.14
N ARG A 100 -1.64 0.17 -22.65
CA ARG A 100 -3.05 0.52 -22.53
C ARG A 100 -3.78 0.25 -23.85
N VAL A 101 -4.59 -0.81 -23.87
CA VAL A 101 -5.30 -1.28 -25.07
C VAL A 101 -6.50 -0.40 -25.44
N LYS A 102 -7.18 0.20 -24.46
CA LYS A 102 -8.31 1.12 -24.69
C LYS A 102 -8.02 2.48 -24.05
N HIS A 103 -8.21 3.55 -24.80
CA HIS A 103 -8.08 4.94 -24.31
C HIS A 103 -9.28 5.33 -23.43
N GLN A 104 -9.51 4.58 -22.36
CA GLN A 104 -10.50 4.94 -21.35
C GLN A 104 -9.96 6.06 -20.47
N ASN A 105 -10.81 6.86 -19.85
CA ASN A 105 -10.36 7.78 -18.81
C ASN A 105 -10.11 6.97 -17.51
N VAL A 106 -8.90 7.07 -16.93
CA VAL A 106 -8.54 6.37 -15.67
C VAL A 106 -9.44 6.79 -14.52
N HIS A 107 -9.79 8.08 -14.42
CA HIS A 107 -10.68 8.59 -13.37
C HIS A 107 -12.09 8.03 -13.53
N SER A 108 -12.62 7.96 -14.75
CA SER A 108 -13.93 7.38 -15.01
C SER A 108 -13.96 5.86 -14.70
N LEU A 109 -12.88 5.14 -15.03
CA LEU A 109 -12.75 3.72 -14.68
C LEU A 109 -12.70 3.52 -13.16
N LEU A 110 -11.94 4.35 -12.46
CA LEU A 110 -11.84 4.34 -11.01
C LEU A 110 -13.21 4.64 -10.38
N ALA A 111 -13.87 5.72 -10.77
CA ALA A 111 -15.18 6.11 -10.25
C ALA A 111 -16.21 4.99 -10.44
N ARG A 112 -16.22 4.36 -11.63
CA ARG A 112 -17.08 3.20 -11.91
C ARG A 112 -16.77 2.03 -10.98
N LYS A 113 -15.50 1.64 -10.84
CA LYS A 113 -15.10 0.52 -9.97
C LYS A 113 -15.45 0.76 -8.49
N LEU A 114 -15.26 1.99 -8.02
CA LEU A 114 -15.65 2.37 -6.66
C LEU A 114 -17.17 2.27 -6.49
N ALA A 115 -17.96 2.82 -7.43
CA ALA A 115 -19.41 2.73 -7.39
C ALA A 115 -19.93 1.28 -7.42
N GLU A 116 -19.35 0.43 -8.28
CA GLU A 116 -19.64 -1.01 -8.32
C GLU A 116 -19.33 -1.69 -6.98
N SER A 117 -18.22 -1.33 -6.33
CA SER A 117 -17.86 -1.86 -5.02
C SER A 117 -18.86 -1.45 -3.94
N TYR A 118 -19.29 -0.18 -3.92
CA TYR A 118 -20.30 0.31 -2.97
C TYR A 118 -21.65 -0.38 -3.16
N HIS A 119 -22.08 -0.58 -4.41
CA HIS A 119 -23.36 -1.23 -4.69
C HIS A 119 -23.37 -2.70 -4.25
N LYS A 120 -22.25 -3.42 -4.44
CA LYS A 120 -22.09 -4.79 -3.93
C LYS A 120 -22.17 -4.84 -2.42
N SER A 121 -21.51 -3.93 -1.70
CA SER A 121 -21.55 -3.91 -0.23
C SER A 121 -22.97 -3.69 0.32
N ASN A 122 -23.80 -2.88 -0.34
CA ASN A 122 -25.19 -2.62 0.09
C ASN A 122 -26.19 -3.73 -0.24
N LEU A 123 -25.81 -4.76 -1.00
CA LEU A 123 -26.67 -5.91 -1.31
C LEU A 123 -26.50 -7.07 -0.32
N TYR A 124 -25.51 -7.00 0.57
CA TYR A 124 -25.22 -8.02 1.59
C TYR A 124 -25.55 -7.55 3.03
N PHE A 125 -26.30 -6.46 3.17
CA PHE A 125 -26.93 -6.01 4.42
C PHE A 125 -28.43 -5.86 4.24
#